data_AF-A0A0D7KP13-F1
#
_entry.id   AF-A0A0D7KP13-F1
#
_cell.length_a   1.000
_cell.length_b   1.000
_cell.length_c   1.000
_cell.angle_alpha   90.00
_cell.angle_beta   90.00
_cell.angle_gamma   90.00
#
_symmetry.space_group_name_H-M   'P 1'
#
loop_
_entity.id
_entity.type
_entity.pdbx_description
1 polymer ?
#
loop_
_entity_poly.entity_id
_entity_poly.type
_entity_poly.pdbx_seq_one_letter_code
_entity_poly.pdbx_strand_id
1 'polypeptide(L)'
;MVTTFLSTEQHKDYVTLQFGIHNVAGEDLVISYSSQPYDFIVTDEVGKEVYRWSLNKLFTAEVVERTLNNDEKMSYEERWSFQDHEDKQVPRGKYKIEVIFLIHLPELIEPQSPQYLSISSEVSTNIDK
;
A
#
# COMPACT_ATOMS: atom_id res chain seq x y z
N MET A 1 -2.97 -2.57 -19.10
CA MET A 1 -2.40 -1.49 -18.25
C MET A 1 -3.21 -1.33 -16.97
N VAL A 2 -2.55 -1.09 -15.83
CA VAL A 2 -3.21 -0.75 -14.56
C VAL A 2 -2.78 0.63 -14.08
N THR A 3 -3.64 1.29 -13.31
CA THR A 3 -3.32 2.52 -12.56
C THR A 3 -3.46 2.28 -11.06
N THR A 4 -2.70 3.00 -10.25
CA THR A 4 -2.84 3.00 -8.79
C THR A 4 -3.63 4.19 -8.29
N PHE A 5 -4.24 4.00 -7.12
CA PHE A 5 -4.80 5.09 -6.35
C PHE A 5 -4.49 4.89 -4.87
N LEU A 6 -4.39 6.02 -4.15
CA LEU A 6 -4.31 6.10 -2.71
C LEU A 6 -5.03 7.37 -2.28
N SER A 7 -6.00 7.22 -1.39
CA SER A 7 -6.67 8.27 -0.66
C SER A 7 -6.36 8.10 0.82
N THR A 8 -6.11 9.21 1.51
CA THR A 8 -5.91 9.22 2.96
C THR A 8 -6.95 10.10 3.62
N GLU A 9 -7.55 9.59 4.70
CA GLU A 9 -8.44 10.38 5.55
C GLU A 9 -7.84 10.45 6.95
N GLN A 10 -7.49 11.65 7.37
CA GLN A 10 -6.89 11.88 8.67
C GLN A 10 -7.97 12.04 9.75
N HIS A 11 -7.80 11.28 10.82
CA HIS A 11 -8.56 11.38 12.05
C HIS A 11 -7.64 11.79 13.20
N LYS A 12 -8.23 11.96 14.39
CA LYS A 12 -7.49 12.36 15.59
C LYS A 12 -6.36 11.39 15.95
N ASP A 13 -6.67 10.10 15.98
CA ASP A 13 -5.77 9.06 16.53
C ASP A 13 -5.26 8.10 15.46
N TYR A 14 -5.61 8.32 14.18
CA TYR A 14 -5.19 7.48 13.07
C TYR A 14 -5.40 8.15 11.72
N VAL A 15 -4.86 7.52 10.68
CA VAL A 15 -5.21 7.78 9.29
C VAL A 15 -5.78 6.52 8.65
N THR A 16 -6.87 6.68 7.91
CA THR A 16 -7.44 5.64 7.05
C THR A 16 -6.78 5.74 5.68
N LEU A 17 -6.39 4.60 5.11
CA LEU A 17 -5.82 4.48 3.79
C LEU A 17 -6.78 3.68 2.91
N GLN A 18 -7.26 4.28 1.82
CA GLN A 18 -7.99 3.56 0.78
C GLN A 18 -7.16 3.54 -0.49
N PHE A 19 -6.75 2.36 -0.92
CA PHE A 19 -5.81 2.22 -2.03
C PHE A 19 -6.12 0.99 -2.87
N GLY A 20 -5.55 0.95 -4.05
CA GLY A 20 -5.79 -0.17 -4.95
C GLY A 20 -5.18 0.02 -6.32
N ILE A 21 -5.49 -0.96 -7.17
CA ILE A 21 -5.22 -0.90 -8.60
C ILE A 21 -6.54 -0.87 -9.37
N HIS A 22 -6.53 -0.23 -10.53
CA HIS A 22 -7.65 -0.16 -11.45
C HIS A 22 -7.20 -0.68 -12.82
N ASN A 23 -7.92 -1.66 -13.36
CA ASN A 23 -7.72 -2.11 -14.72
C ASN A 23 -8.24 -1.07 -15.71
N VAL A 24 -7.33 -0.47 -16.47
CA VAL A 24 -7.65 0.53 -17.51
C VAL A 24 -7.16 0.06 -18.88
N ALA A 25 -6.96 -1.25 -19.07
CA ALA A 25 -6.44 -1.82 -20.31
C ALA A 25 -7.46 -1.80 -21.45
N GLY A 26 -8.76 -1.75 -21.14
CA GLY A 26 -9.82 -2.01 -22.12
C GLY A 26 -10.09 -3.50 -22.34
N GLU A 27 -9.45 -4.38 -21.56
CA GLU A 27 -9.57 -5.84 -21.62
C GLU A 27 -9.30 -6.45 -20.23
N ASP A 28 -9.65 -7.73 -20.06
CA ASP A 28 -9.42 -8.46 -18.81
C ASP A 28 -7.93 -8.77 -18.62
N LEU A 29 -7.44 -8.60 -17.39
CA LEU A 29 -6.04 -8.87 -17.04
C LEU A 29 -5.94 -10.08 -16.11
N VAL A 30 -4.94 -10.93 -16.32
CA VAL A 30 -4.59 -11.97 -15.36
C VAL A 30 -3.54 -11.42 -14.40
N ILE A 31 -3.83 -11.49 -13.10
CA ILE A 31 -2.91 -11.09 -12.04
C ILE A 31 -2.68 -12.25 -11.09
N SER A 32 -1.50 -12.29 -10.46
CA SER A 32 -1.24 -13.21 -9.36
C SER A 32 -0.56 -12.53 -8.18
N TYR A 33 -0.82 -13.03 -6.98
CA TYR A 33 -0.28 -12.49 -5.74
C TYR A 33 -0.32 -13.57 -4.63
N SER A 34 0.52 -13.43 -3.61
CA SER A 34 0.51 -14.33 -2.46
C SER A 34 -0.54 -13.91 -1.43
N SER A 35 -0.58 -14.54 -0.25
CA SER A 35 -1.37 -14.02 0.88
C SER A 35 -1.02 -12.58 1.30
N GLN A 36 0.07 -12.00 0.76
CA GLN A 36 0.47 -10.61 0.88
C GLN A 36 0.39 -9.88 -0.49
N PRO A 37 -0.78 -9.36 -0.89
CA PRO A 37 -0.91 -8.63 -2.16
C PRO A 37 -0.32 -7.22 -2.14
N TYR A 38 -0.01 -6.67 -0.96
CA TYR A 38 0.61 -5.36 -0.80
C TYR A 38 1.42 -5.28 0.50
N ASP A 39 2.18 -4.20 0.64
CA ASP A 39 2.70 -3.71 1.90
C ASP A 39 2.47 -2.19 1.95
N PHE A 40 2.55 -1.60 3.14
CA PHE A 40 2.76 -0.16 3.21
C PHE A 40 3.78 0.19 4.29
N ILE A 41 4.57 1.20 3.98
CA ILE A 41 5.67 1.67 4.82
C ILE A 41 5.37 3.12 5.18
N VAL A 42 5.61 3.45 6.44
CA VAL A 42 5.56 4.83 6.90
C VAL A 42 6.98 5.28 7.23
N THR A 43 7.35 6.43 6.69
CA THR A 43 8.65 7.06 6.90
C THR A 43 8.47 8.46 7.49
N ASP A 44 9.40 8.88 8.35
CA ASP A 44 9.46 10.25 8.86
C ASP A 44 10.04 11.23 7.81
N GLU A 45 10.17 12.51 8.18
CA GLU A 45 10.68 13.57 7.30
C GLU A 45 12.12 13.35 6.80
N VAL A 46 12.93 12.55 7.50
CA VAL A 46 14.29 12.22 7.08
C VAL A 46 14.36 10.91 6.30
N GLY A 47 13.21 10.29 6.01
CA GLY A 47 13.09 9.05 5.26
C GLY A 47 13.35 7.79 6.08
N LYS A 48 13.38 7.88 7.42
CA LYS A 48 13.54 6.71 8.28
C LYS A 48 12.22 5.99 8.42
N GLU A 49 12.22 4.68 8.18
CA GLU A 49 11.06 3.81 8.43
C GLU A 49 10.69 3.80 9.93
N VAL A 50 9.43 4.12 10.21
CA VAL A 50 8.85 4.09 11.57
C VAL A 50 7.81 2.98 11.71
N TYR A 51 7.18 2.56 10.62
CA TYR A 51 6.16 1.52 10.61
C TYR A 51 6.15 0.78 9.27
N ARG A 52 5.79 -0.49 9.29
CA ARG A 52 5.55 -1.35 8.13
C ARG A 52 4.45 -2.32 8.46
N TRP A 53 3.43 -2.35 7.62
CA TRP A 53 2.23 -3.17 7.84
C TRP A 53 2.54 -4.67 7.94
N SER A 54 3.48 -5.15 7.12
CA SER A 54 3.84 -6.56 7.07
C SER A 54 4.65 -7.08 8.28
N LEU A 55 5.29 -6.21 9.07
CA LEU A 55 6.32 -6.61 10.04
C LEU A 55 5.80 -7.53 11.16
N ASN A 56 4.54 -7.37 11.56
CA ASN A 56 3.90 -8.18 12.61
C ASN A 56 2.86 -9.17 12.05
N LYS A 57 2.97 -9.55 10.77
CA LYS A 57 2.03 -10.45 10.08
C LYS A 57 2.74 -11.70 9.59
N LEU A 58 2.00 -12.81 9.57
CA LEU A 58 2.44 -14.08 9.00
C LEU A 58 1.70 -14.32 7.68
N PHE A 59 2.45 -14.69 6.66
CA PHE A 59 1.95 -14.91 5.31
C PHE A 59 2.25 -16.34 4.88
N THR A 60 1.27 -16.99 4.24
CA THR A 60 1.49 -18.25 3.54
C THR A 60 2.09 -17.98 2.16
N ALA A 61 2.86 -18.95 1.65
CA ALA A 61 3.45 -18.89 0.31
C ALA A 61 2.47 -19.31 -0.80
N GLU A 62 1.18 -19.47 -0.49
CA GLU A 62 0.16 -19.80 -1.48
C GLU A 62 -0.02 -18.65 -2.45
N VAL A 63 0.04 -18.94 -3.76
CA VAL A 63 -0.17 -17.98 -4.83
C VAL A 63 -1.59 -18.10 -5.34
N VAL A 64 -2.30 -16.98 -5.33
CA VAL A 64 -3.62 -16.83 -5.92
C VAL A 64 -3.45 -16.22 -7.31
N GLU A 65 -4.02 -16.87 -8.31
CA GLU A 65 -4.23 -16.30 -9.63
C GLU A 65 -5.68 -15.87 -9.75
N ARG A 66 -5.93 -14.72 -10.37
CA ARG A 66 -7.28 -14.28 -10.70
C ARG A 66 -7.34 -13.39 -11.92
N THR A 67 -8.52 -13.34 -12.52
CA THR A 67 -8.88 -12.35 -13.52
C THR A 67 -9.29 -11.04 -12.83
N LEU A 68 -8.69 -9.93 -13.25
CA LEU A 68 -9.13 -8.57 -12.96
C LEU A 68 -9.85 -8.07 -14.21
N ASN A 69 -11.18 -8.01 -14.17
CA ASN A 69 -11.99 -7.69 -15.35
C ASN A 69 -11.71 -6.25 -15.83
N ASN A 70 -12.06 -5.96 -17.09
CA ASN A 70 -12.00 -4.58 -17.59
C ASN A 70 -12.78 -3.62 -16.66
N ASP A 71 -12.19 -2.45 -16.39
CA ASP A 71 -12.68 -1.42 -15.46
C ASP A 71 -12.83 -1.88 -13.98
N GLU A 72 -12.35 -3.07 -13.62
CA GLU A 72 -12.39 -3.56 -12.24
C GLU A 72 -11.32 -2.88 -11.36
N LYS A 73 -11.69 -2.61 -10.10
CA LYS A 73 -10.78 -2.15 -9.06
C LYS A 73 -10.56 -3.21 -7.99
N MET A 74 -9.31 -3.55 -7.75
CA MET A 74 -8.92 -4.23 -6.51
C MET A 74 -8.60 -3.17 -5.46
N SER A 75 -9.43 -3.10 -4.41
CA SER A 75 -9.31 -2.05 -3.40
C SER A 75 -9.08 -2.66 -2.02
N TYR A 76 -8.33 -1.94 -1.20
CA TYR A 76 -8.01 -2.26 0.18
C TYR A 76 -8.23 -1.05 1.06
N GLU A 77 -8.58 -1.32 2.32
CA GLU A 77 -8.68 -0.31 3.37
C GLU A 77 -7.81 -0.74 4.54
N GLU A 78 -6.92 0.16 4.97
CA GLU A 78 -6.03 -0.07 6.11
C GLU A 78 -6.01 1.15 7.03
N ARG A 79 -5.52 0.95 8.24
CA ARG A 79 -5.40 2.00 9.24
C ARG A 79 -3.99 2.05 9.80
N TRP A 80 -3.42 3.26 9.88
CA TRP A 80 -2.23 3.52 10.66
C TRP A 80 -2.56 4.42 11.85
N SER A 81 -2.44 3.89 13.07
CA SER A 81 -2.80 4.57 14.33
C SER A 81 -1.69 5.47 14.90
N PHE A 82 -0.83 6.01 14.04
CA PHE A 82 0.34 6.80 14.43
C PHE A 82 1.26 6.08 15.42
N GLN A 83 1.41 4.77 15.27
CA GLN A 83 2.28 3.94 16.09
C GLN A 83 3.46 3.40 15.30
N ASP A 84 4.60 3.26 15.96
CA ASP A 84 5.75 2.55 15.44
C ASP A 84 5.60 1.02 15.59
N HIS A 85 6.64 0.28 15.21
CA HIS A 85 6.69 -1.17 15.32
C HIS A 85 6.59 -1.73 16.74
N GLU A 86 6.81 -0.89 17.76
CA GLU A 86 6.72 -1.24 19.19
C GLU A 86 5.40 -0.75 19.82
N ASP A 87 4.40 -0.42 18.99
CA ASP A 87 3.10 0.13 19.37
C ASP A 87 3.17 1.49 20.10
N LYS A 88 4.31 2.18 20.02
CA LYS A 88 4.52 3.50 20.64
C LYS A 88 4.08 4.60 19.68
N GLN A 89 3.43 5.62 20.23
CA GLN A 89 3.02 6.79 19.46
C GLN A 89 4.23 7.49 18.85
N VAL A 90 4.19 7.72 17.54
CA VAL A 90 5.24 8.45 16.83
C VAL A 90 5.20 9.93 17.20
N PRO A 91 6.34 10.66 17.16
CA PRO A 91 6.36 12.08 17.44
C PRO A 91 5.45 12.91 16.53
N ARG A 92 5.16 14.14 16.95
CA ARG A 92 4.52 15.13 16.07
C ARG A 92 5.41 15.41 14.86
N GLY A 93 4.86 15.33 13.65
CA GLY A 93 5.62 15.62 12.42
C GLY A 93 4.89 15.20 11.15
N LYS A 94 5.54 15.42 10.01
CA LYS A 94 5.08 14.88 8.73
C LYS A 94 5.62 13.47 8.54
N TYR A 95 4.81 12.66 7.88
CA TYR A 95 5.14 11.29 7.53
C TYR A 95 4.73 11.03 6.09
N LYS A 96 5.52 10.22 5.39
CA LYS A 96 5.17 9.71 4.07
C LYS A 96 4.73 8.27 4.22
N ILE A 97 3.55 7.96 3.72
CA ILE A 97 3.05 6.60 3.56
C ILE A 97 3.26 6.18 2.12
N GLU A 98 3.95 5.07 1.90
CA GLU A 98 4.14 4.45 0.60
C GLU A 98 3.48 3.07 0.60
N VAL A 99 2.52 2.89 -0.31
CA VAL A 99 1.89 1.60 -0.59
C VAL A 99 2.65 0.93 -1.72
N ILE A 100 3.00 -0.33 -1.53
CA ILE A 100 3.73 -1.16 -2.49
C ILE A 100 2.82 -2.33 -2.86
N PHE A 101 2.44 -2.45 -4.12
CA PHE A 101 1.66 -3.59 -4.60
C PHE A 101 2.58 -4.75 -4.95
N LEU A 102 2.37 -5.89 -4.28
CA LEU A 102 3.15 -7.13 -4.45
C LEU A 102 2.40 -8.09 -5.37
N ILE A 103 1.96 -7.55 -6.50
CA ILE A 103 1.20 -8.24 -7.52
C ILE A 103 2.09 -8.50 -8.72
N HIS A 104 1.93 -9.67 -9.32
CA HIS A 104 2.54 -9.99 -10.60
C HIS A 104 1.52 -9.75 -11.72
N LEU A 105 1.91 -8.91 -12.68
CA LEU A 105 1.20 -8.70 -13.93
C LEU A 105 2.14 -9.12 -15.07
N PRO A 106 1.87 -10.24 -15.76
CA PRO A 106 2.70 -10.72 -16.86
C PRO A 106 2.89 -9.69 -17.99
N GLU A 107 1.90 -8.81 -18.19
CA GLU A 107 1.91 -7.78 -19.24
C GLU A 107 2.76 -6.53 -18.90
N LEU A 108 3.20 -6.37 -17.64
CA LEU A 108 4.05 -5.24 -17.23
C LEU A 108 5.56 -5.55 -17.32
N ILE A 109 5.95 -6.69 -17.89
CA ILE A 109 7.35 -7.12 -17.95
C ILE A 109 8.07 -6.36 -19.07
N GLU A 110 8.64 -5.19 -18.74
CA GLU A 110 9.93 -4.84 -19.34
C GLU A 110 11.03 -5.72 -18.67
N PRO A 111 12.00 -6.27 -19.44
CA PRO A 111 12.84 -7.37 -18.94
C PRO A 111 13.79 -7.06 -17.78
N GLN A 112 13.90 -5.82 -17.27
CA GLN A 112 14.95 -5.44 -16.31
C GLN A 112 14.52 -4.29 -15.38
N SER A 113 13.52 -4.51 -14.51
CA SER A 113 13.43 -3.92 -13.16
C SER A 113 12.14 -4.41 -12.51
N PRO A 114 12.14 -4.83 -11.23
CA PRO A 114 10.90 -4.91 -10.48
C PRO A 114 10.42 -3.47 -10.26
N GLN A 115 9.73 -2.90 -11.25
CA GLN A 115 8.91 -1.73 -11.00
C GLN A 115 7.75 -2.23 -10.13
N TYR A 116 7.99 -2.28 -8.81
CA TYR A 116 6.90 -2.42 -7.87
C TYR A 116 5.97 -1.26 -8.13
N LEU A 117 4.74 -1.59 -8.49
CA LEU A 117 3.70 -0.60 -8.58
C LEU A 117 3.56 0.00 -7.18
N SER A 118 3.89 1.27 -7.01
CA SER A 118 3.81 1.96 -5.72
C SER A 118 3.13 3.31 -5.87
N ILE A 119 2.58 3.81 -4.77
CA ILE A 119 1.97 5.14 -4.67
C ILE A 119 2.17 5.66 -3.25
N SER A 120 2.36 6.97 -3.10
CA SER A 120 2.59 7.56 -1.78
C SER A 120 1.71 8.77 -1.52
N SER A 121 1.51 9.05 -0.24
CA SER A 121 0.81 10.23 0.27
C SER A 121 1.53 10.75 1.51
N GLU A 122 1.48 12.05 1.73
CA GLU A 122 1.97 12.69 2.95
C GLU A 122 0.82 12.87 3.96
N VAL A 123 1.12 12.69 5.24
CA VAL A 123 0.20 12.90 6.37
C VAL A 123 0.93 13.63 7.50
N SER A 124 0.21 14.30 8.40
CA SER A 124 0.83 15.06 9.51
C SER A 124 0.18 14.70 10.84
N THR A 125 0.94 14.27 11.84
CA THR A 125 0.34 14.02 13.17
C THR A 125 0.06 15.36 13.86
N ASN A 126 -1.22 15.65 14.14
CA ASN A 126 -1.66 16.83 14.90
C ASN A 126 -2.24 16.36 16.23
N ILE A 127 -1.37 16.03 17.19
CA ILE A 127 -1.84 15.70 18.54
C ILE A 127 -2.09 17.02 19.27
N ASP A 128 -3.33 17.52 19.20
CA ASP A 128 -3.79 18.57 20.11
C ASP A 128 -3.78 18.00 21.54
N LYS A 129 -3.12 18.72 22.45
CA LYS A 129 -3.04 18.39 23.88
C LYS A 129 -4.40 18.53 24.58
#